data_AF-A0A7X1AZD4-F1
#
_entry.id   AF-A0A7X1AZD4-F1
#
_cell.length_a   1.000
_cell.length_b   1.000
_cell.length_c   1.000
_cell.angle_alpha   90.00
_cell.angle_beta   90.00
_cell.angle_gamma   90.00
#
_symmetry.space_group_name_H-M   'P 1'
#
loop_
_entity.id
_entity.type
_entity.pdbx_description
1 polymer ?
#
loop_
_entity_poly.entity_id
_entity_poly.type
_entity_poly.pdbx_seq_one_letter_code
_entity_poly.pdbx_strand_id
1 'polypeptide(L)'
;MRKGILEYLVLRELSRGGGYGYDILRRIRKFPAMEVTESSVYLILGRLAKEGLLSSTKEKSSLGPTRSLYAVTALGRVRLLHMKQFIVELQACLAPSQGKGAIENNDD
;
A
#
# COMPACT_ATOMS: atom_id res chain seq x y z
N MET A 1 -6.09 -1.43 -12.71
CA MET A 1 -4.93 -1.97 -11.97
C MET A 1 -4.39 -1.06 -10.85
N ARG A 2 -4.34 0.28 -10.94
CA ARG A 2 -3.72 1.14 -9.90
C ARG A 2 -4.40 1.14 -8.51
N LYS A 3 -5.71 0.84 -8.43
CA LYS A 3 -6.47 0.84 -7.16
C LYS A 3 -5.93 -0.15 -6.13
N GLY A 4 -5.47 -1.34 -6.56
CA GLY A 4 -4.90 -2.36 -5.65
C GLY A 4 -3.52 -1.97 -5.10
N ILE A 5 -2.71 -1.28 -5.90
CA ILE A 5 -1.40 -0.77 -5.45
C ILE A 5 -1.59 0.35 -4.43
N LEU A 6 -2.54 1.27 -4.67
CA LEU A 6 -2.82 2.35 -3.73
C LEU A 6 -3.32 1.81 -2.38
N GLU A 7 -4.20 0.81 -2.39
CA GLU A 7 -4.64 0.11 -1.18
C GLU A 7 -3.45 -0.48 -0.42
N TYR A 8 -2.57 -1.20 -1.11
CA TYR A 8 -1.37 -1.79 -0.51
C TYR A 8 -0.49 -0.72 0.12
N LEU A 9 -0.25 0.40 -0.57
CA LEU A 9 0.57 1.49 -0.07
C LEU A 9 -0.05 2.15 1.16
N VAL A 10 -1.37 2.41 1.16
CA VAL A 10 -2.07 2.98 2.32
C VAL A 10 -1.96 2.07 3.53
N LEU A 11 -2.26 0.77 3.37
CA LEU A 11 -2.17 -0.22 4.44
C LEU A 11 -0.72 -0.35 4.95
N ARG A 12 0.26 -0.38 4.03
CA ARG A 12 1.68 -0.46 4.37
C ARG A 12 2.14 0.76 5.17
N GLU A 13 1.83 1.97 4.72
CA GLU A 13 2.25 3.20 5.39
C GLU A 13 1.59 3.35 6.78
N LEU A 14 0.32 2.99 6.92
CA LEU A 14 -0.39 3.02 8.19
C LEU A 14 0.04 1.90 9.16
N SER A 15 0.51 0.76 8.64
CA SER A 15 0.95 -0.36 9.49
C SER A 15 2.15 -0.03 10.40
N ARG A 16 2.88 1.05 10.05
CA ARG A 16 4.09 1.54 10.74
C ARG A 16 3.81 2.52 11.88
N GLY A 17 2.55 2.88 12.15
CA GLY A 17 2.23 3.78 13.27
C GLY A 17 1.03 4.70 13.07
N GLY A 18 0.05 4.32 12.25
CA GLY A 18 -1.12 5.16 11.99
C GLY A 18 -0.78 6.49 11.31
N GLY A 19 -1.78 7.37 11.18
CA GLY A 19 -1.57 8.74 10.73
C GLY A 19 -2.83 9.45 10.25
N TYR A 20 -2.70 10.76 10.04
CA TYR A 20 -3.76 11.58 9.46
C TYR A 20 -3.75 11.48 7.93
N GLY A 21 -4.91 11.69 7.30
CA GLY A 21 -5.09 11.58 5.84
C GLY A 21 -4.03 12.34 5.03
N TYR A 22 -3.73 13.57 5.42
CA TYR A 22 -2.72 14.39 4.76
C TYR A 22 -1.29 13.85 4.92
N ASP A 23 -0.94 13.30 6.09
CA ASP A 23 0.38 12.69 6.30
C ASP A 23 0.56 11.44 5.45
N ILE A 24 -0.50 10.64 5.34
CA ILE A 24 -0.52 9.45 4.48
C ILE A 24 -0.34 9.86 3.02
N LEU A 25 -1.06 10.88 2.55
CA LEU A 25 -0.89 11.44 1.21
C LEU A 25 0.55 11.88 0.95
N ARG A 26 1.17 12.60 1.90
CA ARG A 26 2.58 13.03 1.79
C ARG A 26 3.55 11.85 1.72
N ARG A 27 3.31 10.78 2.49
CA ARG A 27 4.14 9.56 2.45
C ARG A 27 4.01 8.84 1.11
N ILE A 28 2.79 8.69 0.59
CA ILE A 28 2.53 8.00 -0.69
C ILE A 28 3.09 8.79 -1.88
N ARG A 29 3.03 10.12 -1.86
CA ARG A 29 3.61 10.97 -2.92
C ARG A 29 5.14 10.88 -3.03
N LYS A 30 5.82 10.26 -2.07
CA LYS A 30 7.26 9.98 -2.17
C LYS A 30 7.59 8.84 -3.14
N PHE A 31 6.61 8.05 -3.57
CA PHE A 31 6.80 7.00 -4.56
C PHE A 31 6.70 7.60 -5.98
N PRO A 32 7.79 7.67 -6.76
CA PRO A 32 7.79 8.34 -8.06
C PRO A 32 6.82 7.75 -9.08
N ALA A 33 6.56 6.43 -8.97
CA ALA A 33 5.63 5.72 -9.83
C ALA A 33 4.14 5.95 -9.50
N MET A 34 3.83 6.73 -8.46
CA MET A 34 2.47 6.94 -7.98
C MET A 34 1.97 8.35 -8.24
N GLU A 35 1.18 8.51 -9.31
CA GLU A 35 0.32 9.68 -9.48
C GLU A 35 -0.95 9.52 -8.65
N VAL A 36 -1.00 10.17 -7.48
CA VAL A 36 -2.16 10.15 -6.58
C VAL A 36 -2.68 11.56 -6.29
N THR A 37 -3.97 11.75 -6.51
CA THR A 37 -4.67 12.97 -6.09
C THR A 37 -5.09 12.85 -4.63
N GLU A 38 -5.28 14.01 -4.00
CA GLU A 38 -5.79 14.09 -2.63
C GLU A 38 -7.14 13.37 -2.51
N SER A 39 -8.07 13.64 -3.45
CA SER A 39 -9.36 12.96 -3.52
C SER A 39 -9.24 11.43 -3.60
N SER A 40 -8.29 10.90 -4.38
CA SER A 40 -8.08 9.45 -4.48
C SER A 40 -7.66 8.83 -3.14
N VAL A 41 -6.79 9.51 -2.39
CA VAL A 41 -6.33 9.04 -1.08
C VAL A 41 -7.47 9.10 -0.06
N TYR A 42 -8.23 10.19 0.01
CA TYR A 42 -9.36 10.26 0.95
C TYR A 42 -10.49 9.29 0.60
N LEU A 43 -10.79 9.09 -0.68
CA LEU A 43 -11.77 8.09 -1.11
C LEU A 43 -11.37 6.68 -0.68
N ILE A 44 -10.10 6.31 -0.86
CA ILE A 44 -9.65 4.98 -0.45
C ILE A 44 -9.57 4.83 1.06
N LEU A 45 -9.16 5.85 1.81
CA LEU A 45 -9.19 5.83 3.27
C LEU A 45 -10.61 5.60 3.80
N GLY A 46 -11.59 6.33 3.26
CA GLY A 46 -13.00 6.15 3.61
C GLY A 46 -13.51 4.74 3.26
N ARG A 47 -13.16 4.22 2.08
CA ARG A 47 -13.52 2.87 1.66
C ARG A 47 -12.94 1.81 2.58
N LEU A 48 -11.64 1.86 2.85
CA LEU A 48 -10.95 0.88 3.71
C LEU A 48 -11.44 0.93 5.16
N ALA A 49 -11.83 2.12 5.65
CA ALA A 49 -12.48 2.24 6.96
C ALA A 49 -13.87 1.59 6.97
N LYS A 50 -14.67 1.81 5.92
CA LYS A 50 -15.98 1.16 5.75
C LYS A 50 -15.87 -0.37 5.65
N GLU A 51 -14.80 -0.87 5.04
CA GLU A 51 -14.48 -2.30 4.93
C GLU A 51 -13.88 -2.90 6.23
N GLY A 52 -13.67 -2.09 7.28
CA GLY A 52 -13.10 -2.54 8.54
C GLY A 52 -11.59 -2.82 8.49
N LEU A 53 -10.92 -2.47 7.39
CA LEU A 53 -9.48 -2.62 7.23
C LEU A 53 -8.70 -1.52 7.97
N LEU A 54 -9.33 -0.36 8.17
CA LEU A 54 -8.82 0.74 8.96
C LEU A 54 -9.80 1.12 10.07
N SER A 55 -9.29 1.52 11.23
CA SER A 55 -10.05 2.31 12.19
C SER A 55 -9.94 3.80 11.83
N SER A 56 -10.98 4.57 12.13
CA SER A 56 -11.01 6.03 11.92
C SER A 56 -11.55 6.70 13.18
N THR A 57 -10.68 7.39 13.90
CA THR A 57 -11.04 8.12 15.12
C THR A 57 -11.07 9.61 14.81
N LYS A 58 -12.19 10.26 15.08
CA LYS A 58 -12.30 11.72 14.96
C LYS A 58 -11.67 12.38 16.19
N GLU A 59 -10.64 13.17 15.96
CA GLU A 59 -10.02 13.98 17.01
C GLU A 59 -10.50 15.43 16.91
N LYS A 60 -10.94 15.97 18.05
CA LYS A 60 -11.30 17.38 18.16
C LYS A 60 -10.01 18.19 18.08
N SER A 61 -9.84 18.91 16.98
CA SER A 61 -8.82 19.96 16.89
C SER A 61 -9.28 21.12 17.77
N SER A 62 -8.38 21.65 18.61
CA SER A 62 -8.67 22.77 19.52
C SER A 62 -9.07 24.06 18.81
N LEU A 63 -8.67 24.24 17.54
CA LEU A 63 -8.87 25.49 16.78
C LEU A 63 -9.11 25.25 15.27
N GLY A 64 -9.59 24.07 14.85
CA GLY A 64 -9.74 23.78 13.42
C GLY A 64 -10.66 22.62 13.05
N PRO A 65 -10.71 22.23 11.75
CA PRO A 65 -11.57 21.14 11.29
C PRO A 65 -11.19 19.82 11.97
N THR A 66 -12.20 18.98 12.21
CA THR A 66 -12.02 17.65 12.80
C THR A 66 -11.05 16.84 11.94
N ARG A 67 -10.03 16.24 12.55
CA ARG A 67 -9.07 15.38 11.86
C ARG A 67 -9.35 13.93 12.18
N SER A 68 -9.38 13.09 11.15
CA SER A 68 -9.49 11.64 11.35
C SER A 68 -8.10 11.02 11.46
N LEU A 69 -7.83 10.38 12.60
CA LEU A 69 -6.69 9.51 12.79
C LEU A 69 -7.02 8.12 12.27
N TYR A 70 -6.23 7.63 11.32
CA TYR A 70 -6.37 6.29 10.76
C TYR A 70 -5.33 5.34 11.34
N ALA A 71 -5.73 4.10 11.61
CA ALA A 71 -4.83 3.02 11.98
C ALA A 71 -5.26 1.70 11.34
N VAL A 72 -4.32 0.79 11.08
CA VAL A 72 -4.62 -0.52 10.50
C VAL A 72 -5.20 -1.43 11.57
N THR A 73 -6.35 -2.04 11.28
CA THR A 73 -7.00 -3.04 12.16
C THR A 73 -6.30 -4.40 12.04
N ALA A 74 -6.69 -5.37 12.88
CA ALA A 74 -6.25 -6.76 12.70
C ALA A 74 -6.61 -7.30 11.30
N LEU A 75 -7.83 -7.04 10.84
CA LEU A 75 -8.29 -7.43 9.50
C LEU A 75 -7.46 -6.76 8.39
N GLY A 76 -7.16 -5.46 8.55
CA GLY A 76 -6.28 -4.73 7.65
C GLY A 76 -4.86 -5.29 7.57
N ARG A 77 -4.32 -5.81 8.68
CA ARG A 77 -3.00 -6.45 8.72
C ARG A 77 -3.00 -7.79 7.99
N VAL A 78 -4.05 -8.60 8.13
CA VAL A 78 -4.23 -9.84 7.36
C VAL A 78 -4.31 -9.54 5.87
N ARG A 79 -5.11 -8.52 5.49
CA ARG A 79 -5.21 -8.07 4.10
C ARG A 79 -3.85 -7.63 3.54
N LEU A 80 -3.11 -6.82 4.31
CA LEU A 80 -1.77 -6.37 3.93
C LEU A 80 -0.81 -7.55 3.70
N LEU A 81 -0.86 -8.58 4.55
CA LEU A 81 -0.03 -9.78 4.41
C LEU A 81 -0.35 -10.53 3.11
N HIS A 82 -1.64 -10.76 2.81
CA HIS A 82 -2.05 -11.41 1.57
C HIS A 82 -1.62 -10.61 0.33
N MET A 83 -1.75 -9.29 0.36
CA MET A 83 -1.31 -8.43 -0.74
C MET A 83 0.21 -8.47 -0.92
N LYS A 84 0.97 -8.47 0.18
CA LYS A 84 2.42 -8.59 0.14
C LYS A 84 2.85 -9.92 -0.49
N GLN A 85 2.22 -11.03 -0.08
CA GLN A 85 2.49 -12.36 -0.61
C GLN A 85 2.21 -12.43 -2.12
N PHE A 86 1.05 -11.91 -2.55
CA PHE A 86 0.69 -11.84 -3.96
C PHE A 86 1.69 -11.03 -4.80
N ILE A 87 2.19 -9.90 -4.28
CA ILE A 87 3.19 -9.09 -4.97
C ILE A 87 4.51 -9.87 -5.13
N VAL A 88 4.93 -10.61 -4.10
CA VAL A 88 6.16 -11.44 -4.16
C VAL A 88 6.02 -12.54 -5.21
N GLU A 89 4.88 -13.23 -5.25
CA GLU A 89 4.60 -14.27 -6.26
C GLU A 89 4.60 -13.69 -7.67
N LEU A 90 3.94 -12.54 -7.86
CA LEU A 90 3.92 -11.85 -9.14
C LEU A 90 5.32 -11.43 -9.60
N GLN A 91 6.16 -10.95 -8.69
CA GLN A 91 7.56 -10.62 -8.98
C GLN A 91 8.36 -11.86 -9.39
N ALA A 92 8.14 -13.00 -8.72
CA ALA A 92 8.81 -14.26 -9.06
C ALA A 92 8.40 -14.76 -10.45
N CYS A 93 7.12 -14.66 -10.83
CA CYS A 93 6.63 -15.04 -12.16
C CYS A 93 7.17 -14.14 -13.29
N LEU A 94 7.39 -12.86 -13.00
CA LEU A 94 7.87 -11.87 -13.98
C LEU A 94 9.40 -11.75 -14.03
N ALA A 95 10.11 -12.39 -13.09
CA ALA A 95 11.56 -12.46 -13.15
C ALA A 95 11.97 -13.28 -14.39
N PRO A 96 12.86 -12.77 -15.25
CA PRO A 96 13.32 -13.54 -16.40
C PRO A 96 13.89 -14.86 -15.90
N SER A 97 13.34 -15.98 -16.39
CA SER A 97 13.97 -17.28 -16.24
C SER A 97 15.36 -17.15 -16.86
N GLN A 98 16.40 -17.10 -16.03
CA GLN A 98 17.78 -17.16 -16.51
C GLN A 98 17.88 -18.41 -17.39
N GLY A 99 18.06 -18.16 -18.68
CA GLY A 99 18.16 -19.20 -19.69
C GLY A 99 19.30 -20.12 -19.33
N LYS A 100 19.02 -21.42 -19.32
CA LYS A 100 20.00 -22.49 -19.32
C LYS A 100 20.73 -22.43 -20.67
N GLY A 101 21.73 -21.56 -20.76
CA GLY A 101 22.58 -21.34 -21.92
C GLY A 101 24.04 -21.50 -21.52
N ALA A 102 24.44 -22.72 -21.23
CA ALA A 102 25.83 -23.15 -21.25
C ALA A 102 25.86 -24.53 -21.92
N ILE A 103 25.71 -24.52 -23.24
CA ILE A 103 26.25 -25.56 -24.09
C ILE A 103 27.71 -25.12 -24.27
N GLU A 104 28.58 -25.50 -23.33
CA GLU A 104 30.02 -25.47 -23.61
C GLU A 104 30.30 -26.67 -24.50
N ASN A 105 30.56 -26.34 -25.76
CA ASN A 105 30.99 -27.26 -26.77
C ASN A 105 32.35 -27.85 -26.37
N ASN A 106 32.42 -29.16 -26.54
CA ASN A 106 33.63 -29.91 -26.79
C ASN A 106 34.32 -29.32 -28.03
N ASP A 107 35.60 -29.01 -27.95
CA ASP A 107 36.62 -29.11 -29.01
C ASP A 107 37.93 -28.46 -28.52
N ASP A 108 38.84 -29.29 -27.98
CA ASP A 108 40.28 -29.38 -28.31
C ASP A 108 40.99 -30.38 -27.39
#